data_AF-A0A850MTT2-F1
#
_entry.id   AF-A0A850MTT2-F1
#
_cell.length_a   1.000
_cell.length_b   1.000
_cell.length_c   1.000
_cell.angle_alpha   90.00
_cell.angle_beta   90.00
_cell.angle_gamma   90.00
#
_symmetry.space_group_name_H-M   'P 1'
#
loop_
_entity.id
_entity.type
_entity.pdbx_description
1 polymer ?
#
loop_
_entity_poly.entity_id
_entity_poly.type
_entity_poly.pdbx_seq_one_letter_code
_entity_poly.pdbx_strand_id
1 'polypeptide(L)'
;MRNDTPYLNWTTWTSGENLNIIINTSALGVWNYTIQYNDSIGLLGAPHTVFITITQQEEPNGGIPGFTFLVGLVGLVAMTLNYYRKKRGLKTRKNQYLNIKRL
;
A
#
# COMPACT_ATOMS: atom_id res chain seq x y z
N MET A 1 -32.03 -19.79 5.37
CA MET A 1 -32.02 -18.35 5.00
C MET A 1 -30.81 -17.74 5.69
N ARG A 2 -29.84 -17.20 4.96
CA ARG A 2 -28.64 -16.60 5.58
C ARG A 2 -28.97 -15.17 5.95
N ASN A 3 -28.94 -14.86 7.24
CA ASN A 3 -29.42 -13.62 7.85
C ASN A 3 -28.44 -12.43 7.70
N ASP A 4 -27.66 -12.40 6.61
CA ASP A 4 -26.51 -11.51 6.43
C ASP A 4 -26.70 -10.50 5.28
N THR A 5 -27.87 -10.42 4.66
CA THR A 5 -28.18 -9.34 3.71
C THR A 5 -28.62 -8.11 4.51
N PRO A 6 -27.99 -6.92 4.38
CA PRO A 6 -28.49 -5.71 4.99
C PRO A 6 -29.81 -5.35 4.29
N TYR A 7 -30.92 -5.85 4.83
CA TYR A 7 -32.24 -5.36 4.50
C TYR A 7 -32.40 -4.02 5.22
N LEU A 8 -32.30 -2.93 4.47
CA LEU A 8 -32.72 -1.64 4.97
C LEU A 8 -34.24 -1.63 5.01
N ASN A 9 -34.80 -1.21 6.14
CA ASN A 9 -36.23 -0.95 6.23
C ASN A 9 -36.61 0.13 5.21
N TRP A 10 -37.86 0.07 4.74
CA TRP A 10 -38.46 1.10 3.91
C TRP A 10 -38.15 2.49 4.48
N THR A 11 -37.48 3.30 3.68
CA THR A 11 -37.00 4.64 4.05
C THR A 11 -37.55 5.62 3.03
N THR A 12 -38.19 6.68 3.51
CA THR A 12 -38.68 7.75 2.64
C THR A 12 -37.52 8.44 1.94
N TRP A 13 -37.67 8.64 0.64
CA TRP A 13 -36.70 9.31 -0.22
C TRP A 13 -37.44 10.27 -1.16
N THR A 14 -36.80 11.40 -1.48
CA THR A 14 -37.36 12.42 -2.38
C THR A 14 -36.79 12.24 -3.78
N SER A 15 -37.67 12.20 -4.77
CA SER A 15 -37.25 12.08 -6.17
C SER A 15 -36.28 13.19 -6.58
N GLY A 16 -35.15 12.79 -7.18
CA GLY A 16 -34.09 13.70 -7.64
C GLY A 16 -32.99 13.95 -6.61
N GLU A 17 -33.16 13.53 -5.35
CA GLU A 17 -32.12 13.59 -4.34
C GLU A 17 -31.23 12.34 -4.37
N ASN A 18 -29.97 12.47 -3.97
CA ASN A 18 -29.08 11.31 -3.87
C ASN A 18 -29.39 10.49 -2.61
N LEU A 19 -29.58 9.17 -2.79
CA LEU A 19 -29.72 8.23 -1.67
C LEU A 19 -28.34 7.68 -1.27
N ASN A 20 -27.89 7.98 -0.05
CA ASN A 20 -26.62 7.48 0.47
C ASN A 20 -26.85 6.27 1.39
N ILE A 21 -26.38 5.09 0.96
CA ILE A 21 -26.50 3.84 1.71
C ILE A 21 -25.12 3.40 2.17
N ILE A 22 -24.95 3.25 3.49
CA ILE A 22 -23.69 2.78 4.09
C ILE A 22 -23.63 1.25 3.99
N ILE A 23 -22.54 0.74 3.44
CA ILE A 23 -22.25 -0.69 3.38
C ILE A 23 -21.19 -0.99 4.42
N ASN A 24 -21.56 -1.78 5.44
CA ASN A 24 -20.66 -2.17 6.51
C ASN A 24 -20.33 -3.66 6.40
N THR A 25 -19.29 -3.99 5.62
CA THR A 25 -18.79 -5.37 5.49
C THR A 25 -17.28 -5.37 5.25
N SER A 26 -16.61 -6.40 5.74
CA SER A 26 -15.19 -6.69 5.49
C SER A 26 -14.99 -7.91 4.59
N ALA A 27 -16.08 -8.56 4.17
CA ALA A 27 -16.03 -9.76 3.35
C ALA A 27 -15.80 -9.39 1.87
N LEU A 28 -14.67 -9.86 1.34
CA LEU A 28 -14.27 -9.68 -0.05
C LEU A 28 -15.23 -10.41 -1.00
N GLY A 29 -15.37 -9.87 -2.21
CA GLY A 29 -16.15 -10.50 -3.28
C GLY A 29 -17.09 -9.54 -4.00
N VAL A 30 -17.96 -10.11 -4.83
CA VAL A 30 -18.99 -9.37 -5.57
C VAL A 30 -20.32 -9.54 -4.86
N TRP A 31 -20.95 -8.41 -4.54
CA TRP A 31 -22.22 -8.32 -3.85
C TRP A 31 -23.28 -7.79 -4.82
N ASN A 32 -24.46 -8.42 -4.83
CA ASN A 32 -25.61 -7.97 -5.62
C ASN A 32 -26.66 -7.33 -4.69
N TYR A 33 -26.91 -6.05 -4.89
CA TYR A 33 -27.94 -5.32 -4.16
C TYR A 33 -29.10 -4.99 -5.08
N THR A 34 -30.32 -5.24 -4.63
CA THR A 34 -31.54 -4.85 -5.36
C THR A 34 -32.26 -3.75 -4.60
N ILE A 35 -32.44 -2.62 -5.27
CA ILE A 35 -33.23 -1.49 -4.79
C ILE A 35 -34.67 -1.73 -5.18
N GLN A 36 -35.56 -1.71 -4.19
CA GLN A 36 -37.00 -1.71 -4.36
C GLN A 36 -37.54 -0.37 -3.85
N TYR A 37 -38.48 0.22 -4.57
CA TYR A 37 -39.11 1.47 -4.17
C TYR A 37 -40.61 1.43 -4.48
N ASN A 38 -41.38 2.24 -3.78
CA ASN A 38 -42.78 2.52 -4.09
C ASN A 38 -43.02 4.02 -4.10
N ASP A 39 -44.10 4.44 -4.75
CA ASP A 39 -44.54 5.83 -4.74
C ASP A 39 -45.44 6.14 -3.51
N SER A 40 -45.89 7.40 -3.41
CA SER A 40 -46.72 7.88 -2.30
C SER A 40 -48.10 7.25 -2.22
N ILE A 41 -48.56 6.57 -3.28
CA ILE A 41 -49.83 5.83 -3.30
C ILE A 41 -49.63 4.32 -3.16
N GLY A 42 -48.39 3.88 -2.91
CA GLY A 42 -48.02 2.50 -2.60
C GLY A 42 -47.80 1.60 -3.82
N LEU A 43 -47.71 2.17 -5.04
CA LEU A 43 -47.40 1.38 -6.23
C LEU A 43 -45.91 1.08 -6.28
N LEU A 44 -45.58 -0.19 -6.53
CA LEU A 44 -44.19 -0.64 -6.66
C LEU A 44 -43.58 -0.13 -7.97
N GLY A 45 -42.39 0.44 -7.87
CA GLY A 45 -41.54 0.76 -9.00
C GLY A 45 -40.81 -0.46 -9.56
N ALA A 46 -40.14 -0.27 -10.70
CA ALA A 46 -39.29 -1.30 -11.27
C ALA A 46 -38.01 -1.47 -10.42
N PRO A 47 -37.68 -2.69 -9.95
CA PRO A 47 -36.49 -2.88 -9.13
C PRO A 47 -35.21 -2.65 -9.94
N HIS A 48 -34.17 -2.15 -9.28
CA HIS A 48 -32.87 -1.91 -9.88
C HIS A 48 -31.78 -2.70 -9.16
N THR A 49 -30.85 -3.30 -9.90
CA THR A 49 -29.77 -4.11 -9.31
C THR A 49 -28.41 -3.47 -9.53
N VAL A 50 -27.62 -3.38 -8.46
CA VAL A 50 -26.27 -2.81 -8.44
C VAL A 50 -25.29 -3.88 -7.96
N PHE A 51 -24.15 -3.99 -8.63
CA PHE A 51 -23.05 -4.87 -8.25
C PHE A 51 -21.95 -4.06 -7.58
N ILE A 52 -21.46 -4.55 -6.44
CA ILE A 52 -20.42 -3.90 -5.65
C ILE A 52 -19.29 -4.91 -5.46
N THR A 53 -18.08 -4.50 -5.84
CA THR A 53 -16.89 -5.34 -5.72
C THR A 53 -16.05 -4.86 -4.56
N ILE A 54 -15.86 -5.72 -3.57
CA ILE A 54 -15.03 -5.46 -2.40
C ILE A 54 -13.73 -6.22 -2.56
N THR A 55 -12.64 -5.46 -2.72
CA THR A 55 -11.29 -5.99 -2.94
C THR A 55 -10.40 -5.70 -1.75
N GLN A 56 -9.39 -6.55 -1.56
CA GLN A 56 -8.32 -6.25 -0.62
C GLN A 56 -7.56 -5.03 -1.12
N GLN A 57 -7.29 -4.08 -0.22
CA GLN A 57 -6.35 -3.01 -0.50
C GLN A 57 -4.94 -3.60 -0.44
N GLU A 58 -4.23 -3.58 -1.57
CA GLU A 58 -2.80 -3.86 -1.58
C GLU A 58 -2.07 -2.61 -1.10
N GLU A 59 -1.26 -2.76 -0.05
CA GLU A 59 -0.32 -1.70 0.33
C GLU A 59 0.65 -1.48 -0.84
N PRO A 60 0.89 -0.23 -1.28
CA PRO A 60 1.92 0.03 -2.26
C PRO A 60 3.23 -0.47 -1.68
N ASN A 61 3.81 -1.52 -2.28
CA ASN A 61 5.05 -2.18 -1.85
C ASN A 61 6.01 -1.15 -1.25
N GLY A 62 6.09 -1.12 0.09
CA GLY A 62 6.64 -0.01 0.89
C GLY A 62 8.15 0.20 0.80
N GLY A 63 8.78 -0.26 -0.27
CA GLY A 63 10.15 0.08 -0.58
C GLY A 63 10.24 1.55 -1.00
N ILE A 64 11.00 2.34 -0.26
CA ILE A 64 11.40 3.68 -0.70
C ILE A 64 12.15 3.52 -2.04
N PRO A 65 11.66 4.08 -3.15
CA PRO A 65 12.35 4.00 -4.43
C PRO A 65 13.80 4.51 -4.30
N GLY A 66 14.77 3.68 -4.67
CA GLY A 66 16.19 4.04 -4.60
C GLY A 66 16.90 3.73 -3.28
N PHE A 67 16.22 3.19 -2.26
CA PHE A 67 16.86 2.83 -0.98
C PHE A 67 18.02 1.82 -1.15
N THR A 68 17.81 0.79 -1.97
CA THR A 68 18.85 -0.22 -2.29
C THR A 68 20.06 0.41 -3.00
N PHE A 69 19.84 1.37 -3.90
CA PHE A 69 20.90 2.11 -4.58
C PHE A 69 21.71 2.97 -3.60
N LEU A 70 21.04 3.67 -2.67
CA LEU A 70 21.70 4.50 -1.65
C LEU A 70 22.58 3.65 -0.72
N VAL A 71 22.06 2.53 -0.20
CA VAL A 71 22.83 1.61 0.65
C VAL A 71 24.04 1.05 -0.12
N GLY A 72 23.87 0.72 -1.41
CA GLY A 72 24.97 0.30 -2.28
C GLY A 72 26.07 1.35 -2.43
N LEU A 73 25.72 2.62 -2.68
CA LEU A 73 26.69 3.72 -2.81
C LEU A 73 27.48 3.95 -1.52
N VAL A 74 26.81 3.96 -0.37
CA VAL A 74 27.48 4.11 0.93
C VAL A 74 28.45 2.95 1.19
N GLY A 75 28.06 1.72 0.83
CA GLY A 75 28.93 0.55 0.90
C GLY A 75 30.20 0.69 0.03
N LEU A 76 30.07 1.17 -1.20
CA LEU A 76 31.21 1.39 -2.11
C LEU A 76 32.15 2.49 -1.62
N VAL A 77 31.61 3.59 -1.08
CA VAL A 77 32.41 4.67 -0.49
C VAL A 77 33.17 4.15 0.73
N ALA A 78 32.52 3.37 1.60
CA ALA A 78 33.17 2.77 2.75
C ALA A 78 34.29 1.78 2.34
N MET A 79 34.06 0.95 1.32
CA MET A 79 35.07 0.02 0.79
C MET A 79 36.28 0.76 0.22
N THR A 80 36.06 1.78 -0.61
CA THR A 80 37.14 2.57 -1.21
C THR A 80 37.96 3.30 -0.16
N LEU A 81 37.31 3.92 0.84
CA LEU A 81 37.99 4.54 1.97
C LEU A 81 38.83 3.54 2.76
N ASN A 82 38.28 2.36 3.07
CA ASN A 82 39.01 1.31 3.77
C ASN A 82 40.22 0.81 2.97
N TYR A 83 40.07 0.63 1.65
CA TYR A 83 41.16 0.27 0.76
C TYR A 83 42.28 1.33 0.79
N TYR A 84 41.95 2.61 0.67
CA TYR A 84 42.94 3.69 0.72
C TYR A 84 43.62 3.82 2.09
N ARG A 85 42.90 3.60 3.20
CA ARG A 85 43.47 3.59 4.56
C ARG A 85 44.50 2.46 4.72
N LYS A 86 44.14 1.24 4.29
CA LYS A 86 45.04 0.07 4.35
C LYS A 86 46.30 0.28 3.49
N LYS A 87 46.13 0.80 2.27
CA LYS A 87 47.25 1.09 1.36
C LYS A 87 48.20 2.14 1.92
N ARG A 88 47.67 3.21 2.55
CA ARG A 88 48.48 4.22 3.24
C ARG A 88 49.29 3.62 4.40
N GLY A 89 48.66 2.80 5.25
CA GLY A 89 49.35 2.14 6.37
C GLY A 89 50.51 1.24 5.91
N LEU A 90 50.35 0.52 4.81
CA LEU A 90 51.41 -0.32 4.22
C LEU A 90 52.60 0.50 3.74
N LYS A 91 52.36 1.68 3.11
CA LYS A 91 53.44 2.58 2.68
C LYS A 91 54.26 3.11 3.86
N THR A 92 53.60 3.55 4.93
CA THR A 92 54.27 4.06 6.13
C THR A 92 55.18 3.00 6.76
N ARG A 93 54.67 1.76 6.90
CA ARG A 93 55.46 0.64 7.43
C ARG A 93 56.68 0.35 6.55
N LYS A 94 56.51 0.28 5.23
CA LYS A 94 57.62 0.04 4.29
C LYS A 94 58.71 1.10 4.40
N ASN A 95 58.34 2.37 4.53
CA ASN A 95 59.30 3.47 4.69
C ASN A 95 60.08 3.37 6.01
N GLN A 96 59.41 2.99 7.11
CA GLN A 96 60.10 2.75 8.39
C GLN A 96 61.13 1.62 8.29
N TYR A 97 60.77 0.48 7.68
CA TYR A 97 61.72 -0.64 7.47
C TYR A 97 62.92 -0.23 6.61
N LEU A 98 62.72 0.60 5.58
CA LEU A 98 63.80 1.09 4.73
C LEU A 98 64.75 2.04 5.46
N ASN A 99 64.24 2.89 6.36
CA ASN A 99 65.07 3.78 7.16
C ASN A 99 65.90 3.02 8.20
N ILE A 100 65.35 1.99 8.84
CA ILE A 100 66.09 1.17 9.83
C ILE A 100 67.25 0.41 9.16
N LYS A 101 67.09 -0.05 7.90
CA LYS A 101 68.14 -0.78 7.17
C LYS A 101 69.28 0.12 6.63
N ARG A 102 69.18 1.43 6.75
CA ARG A 102 70.18 2.41 6.27
C ARG A 102 71.10 2.95 7.37
N LEU A 103 70.84 2.59 8.63
CA LEU A 103 71.68 2.84 9.79
C LEU A 103 72.57 1.64 10.03
#